data_AF-A0A7S1HP85-F1
#
_entry.id   AF-A0A7S1HP85-F1
#
_cell.length_a   1.000
_cell.length_b   1.000
_cell.length_c   1.000
_cell.angle_alpha   90.00
_cell.angle_beta   90.00
_cell.angle_gamma   90.00
#
_symmetry.space_group_name_H-M   'P 1'
#
loop_
_entity.id
_entity.type
_entity.pdbx_description
1 polymer ?
#
loop_
_entity_poly.entity_id
_entity_poly.type
_entity_poly.pdbx_seq_one_letter_code
_entity_poly.pdbx_strand_id
1 'polypeptide(L)'
;VFPTEAKQTDLDLAASTEALVKDAIGSVQFVTEKQVEEIKRGREGDGDAAAAAGSFKPLAQVLSERKQEKDDAFQEKWKQMKEGQYRPLDEDEAAFLDDVEAKRRKVEDSRREEEQNELLAFQLAREEAREQPSAQRKPPTHQHREKPKKAAALLRVKVQPKLKPKPKPAPEPEKSGAALLGLAGYDSDSD
;
A
#
# COMPACT_ATOMS: atom_id res chain seq x y z
N VAL A 1 64.89 -11.72 -22.32
CA VAL A 1 63.42 -11.47 -22.32
C VAL A 1 63.21 -10.14 -21.63
N PHE A 2 62.71 -9.12 -22.36
CA PHE A 2 62.54 -7.77 -21.82
C PHE A 2 61.21 -7.64 -21.05
N PRO A 3 61.15 -6.92 -19.92
CA PRO A 3 59.91 -6.74 -19.15
C PRO A 3 58.89 -5.88 -19.92
N THR A 4 57.67 -6.38 -20.11
CA THR A 4 56.57 -5.71 -20.83
C THR A 4 55.73 -4.77 -19.97
N GLU A 5 56.12 -4.52 -18.71
CA GLU A 5 55.33 -3.80 -17.70
C GLU A 5 55.02 -2.35 -18.09
N ALA A 6 55.91 -1.68 -18.84
CA ALA A 6 55.69 -0.30 -19.27
C ALA A 6 54.47 -0.13 -20.21
N LYS A 7 54.08 -1.18 -20.95
CA LYS A 7 52.89 -1.10 -21.82
C LYS A 7 51.58 -1.31 -21.05
N GLN A 8 51.62 -1.93 -19.88
CA GLN A 8 50.41 -2.17 -19.09
C GLN A 8 49.97 -0.91 -18.35
N THR A 9 50.92 -0.14 -17.82
CA THR A 9 50.62 1.12 -17.12
C THR A 9 49.99 2.18 -18.02
N ASP A 10 50.39 2.24 -19.30
CA ASP A 10 49.84 3.21 -20.25
C ASP A 10 48.39 2.86 -20.67
N LEU A 11 48.07 1.57 -20.76
CA LEU A 11 46.72 1.08 -21.08
C LEU A 11 45.76 1.29 -19.91
N ASP A 12 46.22 1.07 -18.68
CA ASP A 12 45.42 1.26 -17.47
C ASP A 12 45.14 2.75 -17.20
N LEU A 13 46.11 3.63 -17.50
CA LEU A 13 45.93 5.07 -17.38
C LEU A 13 44.95 5.62 -18.43
N ALA A 14 45.04 5.14 -19.68
CA ALA A 14 44.11 5.51 -20.75
C ALA A 14 42.67 5.09 -20.41
N ALA A 15 42.47 3.86 -19.95
CA ALA A 15 41.15 3.36 -19.55
C ALA A 15 40.54 4.14 -18.37
N SER A 16 41.36 4.55 -17.41
CA SER A 16 40.94 5.38 -16.28
C SER A 16 40.52 6.79 -16.73
N THR A 17 41.26 7.40 -17.67
CA THR A 17 40.89 8.71 -18.21
C THR A 17 39.62 8.67 -19.05
N GLU A 18 39.41 7.63 -19.85
CA GLU A 18 38.16 7.44 -20.60
C GLU A 18 36.95 7.23 -19.69
N ALA A 19 37.11 6.48 -18.59
CA ALA A 19 36.06 6.31 -17.60
C ALA A 19 35.72 7.63 -16.90
N LEU A 20 36.73 8.43 -16.54
CA LEU A 20 36.54 9.72 -15.89
C LEU A 20 35.88 10.76 -16.81
N VAL A 21 36.26 10.78 -18.10
CA VAL A 21 35.63 11.64 -19.12
C VAL A 21 34.19 11.23 -19.38
N LYS A 22 33.90 9.92 -19.39
CA LYS A 22 32.55 9.37 -19.55
C LYS A 22 31.64 9.64 -18.35
N ASP A 23 32.21 9.73 -17.15
CA ASP A 23 31.49 10.08 -15.93
C ASP A 23 31.27 11.60 -15.81
N ALA A 24 32.24 12.42 -16.26
CA ALA A 24 32.17 13.88 -16.20
C ALA A 24 31.26 14.54 -17.27
N ILE A 25 31.17 13.94 -18.47
CA ILE A 25 30.41 14.49 -19.61
C ILE A 25 29.13 13.67 -19.87
N GLY A 26 28.95 12.56 -19.15
CA GLY A 26 27.98 11.52 -19.48
C GLY A 26 28.43 10.73 -20.72
N SER A 27 27.74 9.61 -21.01
CA SER A 27 28.03 8.83 -22.22
C SER A 27 27.62 9.62 -23.47
N VAL A 28 28.51 10.44 -24.01
CA VAL A 28 28.30 11.11 -25.30
C VAL A 28 28.33 10.05 -26.38
N GLN A 29 27.15 9.59 -26.79
CA GLN A 29 27.03 8.74 -27.97
C GLN A 29 27.07 9.64 -29.20
N PHE A 30 28.09 9.47 -30.05
CA PHE A 30 28.16 10.17 -31.32
C PHE A 30 27.04 9.65 -32.23
N VAL A 31 26.02 10.47 -32.41
CA VAL A 31 24.89 10.18 -33.27
C VAL A 31 25.30 10.42 -34.72
N THR A 32 25.13 9.41 -35.58
CA THR A 32 25.38 9.54 -37.02
C THR A 32 24.28 10.35 -37.71
N GLU A 33 24.57 10.97 -38.85
CA GLU A 33 23.60 11.81 -39.59
C GLU A 33 22.28 11.07 -39.88
N LYS A 34 22.36 9.78 -40.21
CA LYS A 34 21.17 8.92 -40.42
C LYS A 34 20.33 8.74 -39.16
N GLN A 35 20.96 8.61 -37.99
CA GLN A 35 20.25 8.53 -36.72
C GLN A 35 19.64 9.89 -36.35
N VAL A 36 20.28 11.01 -36.70
CA VAL A 36 19.67 12.34 -36.54
C VAL A 36 18.43 12.48 -37.41
N GLU A 37 18.48 12.05 -38.67
CA GLU A 37 17.31 12.03 -39.56
C GLU A 37 16.21 11.10 -39.05
N GLU A 38 16.56 9.95 -38.51
CA GLU A 38 15.62 9.01 -37.91
C GLU A 38 14.97 9.57 -36.63
N ILE A 39 15.74 10.21 -35.75
CA ILE A 39 15.22 10.88 -34.56
C ILE A 39 14.32 12.06 -34.95
N LYS A 40 14.71 12.84 -35.97
CA LYS A 40 13.88 13.93 -36.49
C LYS A 40 12.56 13.41 -37.06
N ARG A 41 12.61 12.38 -37.90
CA ARG A 41 11.42 11.73 -38.47
C ARG A 41 10.56 11.04 -37.41
N GLY A 42 11.15 10.43 -36.39
CA GLY A 42 10.43 9.85 -35.26
C GLY A 42 9.75 10.91 -34.40
N ARG A 43 10.43 12.04 -34.16
CA ARG A 43 9.88 13.20 -33.43
C ARG A 43 8.78 13.92 -34.22
N GLU A 44 8.88 13.95 -35.55
CA GLU A 44 7.87 14.52 -36.43
C GLU A 44 6.73 13.53 -36.75
N GLY A 45 6.96 12.22 -36.56
CA GLY A 45 6.06 11.16 -37.02
C GLY A 45 5.27 10.41 -35.94
N ASP A 46 5.75 10.33 -34.68
CA ASP A 46 5.11 9.50 -33.65
C ASP A 46 5.33 10.05 -32.22
N GLY A 47 4.65 11.14 -31.87
CA GLY A 47 4.83 11.70 -30.53
C GLY A 47 4.06 12.97 -30.22
N ASP A 48 2.75 12.81 -30.01
CA ASP A 48 1.93 13.69 -29.19
C ASP A 48 1.64 15.09 -29.76
N ALA A 49 0.56 15.18 -30.54
CA ALA A 49 -0.02 16.46 -30.97
C ALA A 49 -0.42 17.36 -29.78
N ALA A 50 -0.55 16.83 -28.55
CA ALA A 50 -0.74 17.64 -27.35
C ALA A 50 0.56 18.30 -26.85
N ALA A 51 1.73 17.68 -27.06
CA ALA A 51 3.02 18.29 -26.75
C ALA A 51 3.43 19.36 -27.77
N ALA A 52 3.03 19.20 -29.04
CA ALA A 52 3.22 20.22 -30.09
C ALA A 52 2.19 21.37 -30.00
N ALA A 53 0.98 21.15 -29.46
CA ALA A 53 0.05 22.25 -29.18
C ALA A 53 0.55 23.20 -28.07
N GLY A 54 1.49 22.75 -27.24
CA GLY A 54 2.19 23.57 -26.26
C GLY A 54 3.25 24.51 -26.84
N SER A 55 3.62 24.37 -28.12
CA SER A 55 4.69 25.19 -28.74
C SER A 55 4.24 26.60 -29.15
N PHE A 56 2.94 26.93 -29.05
CA PHE A 56 2.45 28.29 -29.28
C PHE A 56 2.48 29.16 -28.02
N LYS A 57 2.65 28.55 -26.84
CA LYS A 57 2.84 29.31 -25.60
C LYS A 57 4.31 29.70 -25.48
N PRO A 58 4.62 30.98 -25.17
CA PRO A 58 6.00 31.36 -24.91
C PRO A 58 6.57 30.54 -23.76
N LEU A 59 7.84 30.14 -23.84
CA LEU A 59 8.51 29.29 -22.84
C LEU A 59 8.35 29.85 -21.41
N ALA A 60 8.39 31.17 -21.25
CA ALA A 60 8.16 31.83 -19.98
C ALA A 60 6.80 31.47 -19.35
N GLN A 61 5.74 31.38 -20.16
CA GLN A 61 4.41 31.00 -19.71
C GLN A 61 4.35 29.51 -19.34
N VAL A 62 4.98 28.63 -20.12
CA VAL A 62 5.02 27.19 -19.79
C VAL A 62 5.78 26.95 -18.48
N LEU A 63 6.89 27.67 -18.27
CA LEU A 63 7.65 27.58 -17.02
C LEU A 63 6.88 28.14 -15.83
N SER A 64 6.12 29.23 -16.00
CA SER A 64 5.28 29.76 -14.93
C SER A 64 4.11 28.83 -14.61
N GLU A 65 3.43 28.27 -15.63
CA GLU A 65 2.35 27.30 -15.45
C GLU A 65 2.85 26.06 -14.70
N ARG A 66 3.99 25.50 -15.11
CA ARG A 66 4.62 24.34 -14.45
C ARG A 66 5.09 24.64 -13.02
N LYS A 67 5.52 25.88 -12.76
CA LYS A 67 5.92 26.32 -11.43
C LYS A 67 4.69 26.43 -10.53
N GLN A 68 3.63 27.09 -11.02
CA GLN A 68 2.36 27.22 -10.31
C GLN A 68 1.76 25.87 -9.99
N GLU A 69 1.69 24.95 -10.96
CA GLU A 69 1.18 23.59 -10.76
C GLU A 69 1.95 22.84 -9.65
N LYS A 70 3.27 23.00 -9.60
CA LYS A 70 4.10 22.43 -8.52
C LYS A 70 3.87 23.11 -7.18
N ASP A 71 3.76 24.44 -7.17
CA ASP A 71 3.54 25.22 -5.96
C ASP A 71 2.14 24.93 -5.38
N ASP A 72 1.13 24.74 -6.22
CA ASP A 72 -0.25 24.39 -5.83
C ASP A 72 -0.32 22.97 -5.27
N ALA A 73 0.23 21.99 -5.99
CA ALA A 73 0.30 20.61 -5.51
C ALA A 73 1.11 20.49 -4.21
N PHE A 74 2.17 21.29 -4.07
CA PHE A 74 2.92 21.39 -2.83
C PHE A 74 2.08 22.00 -1.71
N GLN A 75 1.34 23.08 -1.96
CA GLN A 75 0.46 23.69 -0.97
C GLN A 75 -0.66 22.76 -0.52
N GLU A 76 -1.30 22.04 -1.43
CA GLU A 76 -2.32 21.05 -1.09
C GLU A 76 -1.74 19.94 -0.21
N LYS A 77 -0.61 19.37 -0.62
CA LYS A 77 0.08 18.35 0.18
C LYS A 77 0.57 18.90 1.52
N TRP A 78 1.01 20.15 1.56
CA TRP A 78 1.45 20.82 2.78
C TRP A 78 0.29 21.07 3.73
N LYS A 79 -0.87 21.51 3.24
CA LYS A 79 -2.12 21.63 4.00
C LYS A 79 -2.53 20.27 4.55
N GLN A 80 -2.59 19.25 3.70
CA GLN A 80 -2.87 17.88 4.12
C GLN A 80 -1.90 17.37 5.21
N MET A 81 -0.59 17.65 5.10
CA MET A 81 0.39 17.24 6.13
C MET A 81 0.29 18.06 7.42
N LYS A 82 0.01 19.37 7.33
CA LYS A 82 -0.15 20.26 8.49
C LYS A 82 -1.42 19.94 9.27
N GLU A 83 -2.49 19.63 8.55
CA GLU A 83 -3.81 19.44 9.11
C GLU A 83 -4.05 17.96 9.47
N GLY A 84 -3.40 17.01 8.80
CA GLY A 84 -3.78 15.59 8.79
C GLY A 84 -3.78 14.82 10.11
N GLN A 85 -3.25 15.37 11.22
CA GLN A 85 -3.37 14.74 12.54
C GLN A 85 -4.50 15.32 13.40
N TYR A 86 -4.93 16.55 13.15
CA TYR A 86 -5.90 17.26 13.98
C TYR A 86 -6.96 18.04 13.18
N ARG A 87 -7.07 17.79 11.86
CA ARG A 87 -8.14 18.32 11.03
C ARG A 87 -9.45 17.70 11.48
N PRO A 88 -10.51 18.49 11.70
CA PRO A 88 -11.85 17.90 11.81
C PRO A 88 -12.14 17.10 10.54
N LEU A 89 -12.84 15.97 10.68
CA LEU A 89 -13.29 15.22 9.52
C LEU A 89 -14.18 16.14 8.67
N ASP A 90 -13.98 16.08 7.36
CA ASP A 90 -14.89 16.75 6.43
C ASP A 90 -16.27 16.08 6.47
N GLU A 91 -17.32 16.80 6.06
CA GLU A 91 -18.70 16.28 6.09
C GLU A 91 -18.84 14.96 5.31
N ASP A 92 -18.14 14.87 4.16
CA ASP A 92 -18.10 13.66 3.33
C ASP A 92 -17.37 12.49 4.03
N GLU A 93 -16.31 12.78 4.77
CA GLU A 93 -15.52 11.77 5.50
C GLU A 93 -16.28 11.25 6.72
N ALA A 94 -17.00 12.11 7.42
CA ALA A 94 -17.89 11.73 8.52
C ALA A 94 -19.03 10.83 8.02
N ALA A 95 -19.71 11.24 6.94
CA ALA A 95 -20.77 10.44 6.33
C ALA A 95 -20.27 9.07 5.84
N PHE A 96 -19.03 9.01 5.33
CA PHE A 96 -18.42 7.74 4.94
C PHE A 96 -18.25 6.78 6.12
N LEU A 97 -17.82 7.27 7.29
CA LEU A 97 -17.69 6.43 8.48
C LEU A 97 -19.06 5.91 8.95
N ASP A 98 -20.07 6.77 8.98
CA ASP A 98 -21.44 6.39 9.33
C ASP A 98 -21.98 5.31 8.39
N ASP A 99 -21.73 5.43 7.08
CA ASP A 99 -22.11 4.45 6.07
C ASP A 99 -21.42 3.10 6.28
N VAL A 100 -20.14 3.11 6.63
CA VAL A 100 -19.37 1.89 6.92
C VAL A 100 -19.89 1.21 8.17
N GLU A 101 -20.19 1.98 9.23
CA GLU A 101 -20.79 1.47 10.46
C GLU A 101 -22.18 0.91 10.22
N ALA A 102 -23.03 1.61 9.47
CA ALA A 102 -24.35 1.16 9.09
C ALA A 102 -24.29 -0.14 8.27
N LYS A 103 -23.32 -0.27 7.34
CA LYS A 103 -23.10 -1.51 6.58
C LYS A 103 -22.67 -2.66 7.48
N ARG A 104 -21.73 -2.43 8.41
CA ARG A 104 -21.29 -3.45 9.38
C ARG A 104 -22.45 -3.92 10.25
N ARG A 105 -23.24 -2.99 10.78
CA ARG A 105 -24.42 -3.29 11.59
C ARG A 105 -25.45 -4.11 10.81
N LYS A 106 -25.78 -3.72 9.58
CA LYS A 106 -26.71 -4.46 8.72
C LYS A 106 -26.26 -5.89 8.47
N VAL A 107 -24.96 -6.11 8.25
CA VAL A 107 -24.41 -7.46 8.06
C VAL A 107 -24.55 -8.28 9.34
N GLU A 108 -24.26 -7.69 10.50
CA GLU A 108 -24.41 -8.38 11.77
C GLU A 108 -25.87 -8.70 12.09
N ASP A 109 -26.78 -7.75 11.85
CA ASP A 109 -28.22 -7.94 12.09
C ASP A 109 -28.80 -9.00 11.13
N SER A 110 -28.45 -8.97 9.83
CA SER A 110 -28.84 -10.03 8.87
C SER A 110 -28.35 -11.41 9.33
N ARG A 111 -27.12 -11.50 9.82
CA ARG A 111 -26.58 -12.76 10.34
C ARG A 111 -27.36 -13.25 11.57
N ARG A 112 -27.73 -12.35 12.48
CA ARG A 112 -28.54 -12.70 13.66
C ARG A 112 -29.93 -13.19 13.26
N GLU A 113 -30.55 -12.56 12.27
CA GLU A 113 -31.85 -12.98 11.74
C GLU A 113 -31.78 -14.36 11.06
N GLU A 114 -30.74 -14.61 10.26
CA GLU A 114 -30.47 -15.92 9.66
C GLU A 114 -30.32 -17.00 10.73
N GLU A 115 -29.49 -16.76 11.75
CA GLU A 115 -29.28 -17.69 12.87
C GLU A 115 -30.59 -17.97 13.64
N GLN A 116 -31.42 -16.94 13.88
CA GLN A 116 -32.72 -17.12 14.53
C GLN A 116 -33.69 -17.93 13.67
N ASN A 117 -33.76 -17.66 12.37
CA ASN A 117 -34.60 -18.40 11.44
C ASN A 117 -34.18 -19.87 11.35
N GLU A 118 -32.87 -20.15 11.33
CA GLU A 118 -32.34 -21.51 11.36
C GLU A 118 -32.69 -22.24 12.66
N LEU A 119 -32.60 -21.56 13.82
CA LEU A 119 -32.99 -22.14 15.10
C LEU A 119 -34.49 -22.48 15.15
N LEU A 120 -35.35 -21.60 14.65
CA LEU A 120 -36.80 -21.86 14.55
C LEU A 120 -37.10 -23.03 13.61
N ALA A 121 -36.47 -23.05 12.43
CA ALA A 121 -36.62 -24.15 11.47
C ALA A 121 -36.17 -25.49 12.07
N PHE A 122 -35.08 -25.50 12.84
CA PHE A 122 -34.59 -26.68 13.54
C PHE A 122 -35.57 -27.17 14.62
N GLN A 123 -36.13 -26.26 15.41
CA GLN A 123 -37.11 -26.59 16.45
C GLN A 123 -38.37 -27.21 15.82
N LEU A 124 -38.89 -26.60 14.75
CA LEU A 124 -40.06 -27.09 14.05
C LEU A 124 -39.81 -28.47 13.41
N ALA A 125 -38.67 -28.66 12.73
CA ALA A 125 -38.29 -29.97 12.17
C ALA A 125 -38.11 -31.06 13.25
N ARG A 126 -37.62 -30.68 14.44
CA ARG A 126 -37.50 -31.58 15.58
C ARG A 126 -38.85 -32.00 16.15
N GLU A 127 -39.80 -31.07 16.22
CA GLU A 127 -41.18 -31.34 16.64
C GLU A 127 -41.90 -32.23 15.61
N GLU A 128 -41.80 -31.92 14.32
CA GLU A 128 -42.36 -32.76 13.25
C GLU A 128 -41.77 -34.19 13.27
N ALA A 129 -40.45 -34.32 13.46
CA ALA A 129 -39.80 -35.62 13.60
C ALA A 129 -40.20 -36.37 14.88
N ARG A 130 -40.69 -35.67 15.90
CA ARG A 130 -41.22 -36.26 17.14
C ARG A 130 -42.68 -36.68 16.98
N GLU A 131 -43.47 -35.92 16.24
CA GLU A 131 -44.87 -36.19 15.92
C GLU A 131 -45.06 -37.30 14.88
N GLN A 132 -44.02 -37.64 14.10
CA GLN A 132 -44.00 -38.84 13.27
C GLN A 132 -43.22 -40.00 13.93
N PRO A 133 -43.78 -40.71 14.94
CA PRO A 133 -43.22 -41.98 15.35
C PRO A 133 -43.56 -43.03 14.29
N SER A 134 -42.52 -43.65 13.73
CA SER A 134 -42.54 -44.90 12.96
C SER A 134 -43.20 -44.93 11.57
N ALA A 135 -42.41 -44.64 10.53
CA ALA A 135 -42.26 -45.51 9.37
C ALA A 135 -41.01 -45.10 8.58
N GLN A 136 -40.02 -46.00 8.50
CA GLN A 136 -38.81 -45.87 7.67
C GLN A 136 -37.75 -44.84 8.14
N ARG A 137 -37.17 -45.07 9.33
CA ARG A 137 -35.80 -44.62 9.61
C ARG A 137 -34.81 -45.47 8.80
N LYS A 138 -34.58 -45.13 7.53
CA LYS A 138 -33.31 -45.48 6.88
C LYS A 138 -32.24 -44.52 7.43
N PRO A 139 -31.07 -45.00 7.87
CA PRO A 139 -30.00 -44.11 8.30
C PRO A 139 -29.68 -43.16 7.14
N PRO A 140 -29.35 -41.88 7.39
CA PRO A 140 -28.92 -40.99 6.33
C PRO A 140 -27.67 -41.61 5.71
N THR A 141 -27.83 -42.19 4.52
CA THR A 141 -26.71 -42.49 3.64
C THR A 141 -26.01 -41.16 3.45
N HIS A 142 -24.79 -41.03 3.98
CA HIS A 142 -23.88 -39.99 3.57
C HIS A 142 -23.70 -40.13 2.06
N GLN A 143 -24.52 -39.43 1.29
CA GLN A 143 -24.22 -39.16 -0.11
C GLN A 143 -22.96 -38.33 -0.06
N HIS A 144 -21.84 -39.02 -0.28
CA HIS A 144 -20.56 -38.46 -0.60
C HIS A 144 -20.78 -37.63 -1.87
N ARG A 145 -21.17 -36.37 -1.68
CA ARG A 145 -21.27 -35.37 -2.74
C ARG A 145 -19.84 -35.24 -3.25
N GLU A 146 -19.54 -35.89 -4.37
CA GLU A 146 -18.25 -35.79 -5.02
C GLU A 146 -18.03 -34.32 -5.35
N LYS A 147 -17.22 -33.66 -4.53
CA LYS A 147 -16.74 -32.32 -4.84
C LYS A 147 -15.81 -32.47 -6.05
N PRO A 148 -16.01 -31.71 -7.14
CA PRO A 148 -15.05 -31.70 -8.22
C PRO A 148 -13.71 -31.23 -7.64
N LYS A 149 -12.67 -32.07 -7.79
CA LYS A 149 -11.29 -31.75 -7.44
C LYS A 149 -10.83 -30.57 -8.30
N LYS A 150 -11.06 -29.34 -7.84
CA LYS A 150 -10.28 -28.20 -8.28
C LYS A 150 -9.18 -27.99 -7.23
N ALA A 151 -7.95 -28.21 -7.66
CA ALA A 151 -6.75 -28.03 -6.86
C ALA A 151 -6.66 -26.57 -6.41
N ALA A 152 -7.12 -26.28 -5.19
CA ALA A 152 -6.75 -25.06 -4.49
C ALA A 152 -5.38 -25.32 -3.86
N ALA A 153 -4.33 -24.89 -4.56
CA ALA A 153 -2.99 -24.83 -4.01
C ALA A 153 -3.00 -23.90 -2.78
N LEU A 154 -3.01 -24.50 -1.59
CA LEU A 154 -2.76 -23.81 -0.34
C LEU A 154 -1.29 -23.36 -0.32
N LEU A 155 -1.04 -22.13 -0.78
CA LEU A 155 0.20 -21.41 -0.53
C LEU A 155 0.29 -21.12 0.98
N ARG A 156 0.92 -22.04 1.72
CA ARG A 156 1.38 -21.81 3.09
C ARG A 156 2.52 -20.80 3.05
N VAL A 157 2.21 -19.51 3.18
CA VAL A 157 3.21 -18.48 3.43
C VAL A 157 3.72 -18.64 4.86
N LYS A 158 4.93 -19.18 4.99
CA LYS A 158 5.63 -19.32 6.26
C LYS A 158 6.32 -17.99 6.59
N VAL A 159 5.60 -17.09 7.26
CA VAL A 159 6.20 -15.87 7.81
C VAL A 159 7.08 -16.26 8.99
N GLN A 160 8.39 -16.19 8.83
CA GLN A 160 9.31 -16.21 9.96
C GLN A 160 9.30 -14.83 10.63
N PRO A 161 9.04 -14.72 11.95
CA PRO A 161 9.21 -13.46 12.64
C PRO A 161 10.70 -13.12 12.69
N LYS A 162 11.10 -12.07 11.98
CA LYS A 162 12.42 -11.46 12.14
C LYS A 162 12.50 -10.87 13.54
N LEU A 163 13.37 -11.46 14.35
CA LEU A 163 13.83 -10.94 15.63
C LEU A 163 14.20 -9.45 15.47
N LYS A 164 13.50 -8.59 16.21
CA LYS A 164 13.91 -7.20 16.39
C LYS A 164 15.27 -7.19 17.12
N PRO A 165 16.26 -6.40 16.68
CA PRO A 165 17.50 -6.23 17.44
C PRO A 165 17.20 -5.57 18.79
N LYS A 166 17.76 -6.15 19.86
CA LYS A 166 17.66 -5.64 21.23
C LYS A 166 18.23 -4.21 21.31
N PRO A 167 17.52 -3.22 21.88
CA PRO A 167 18.16 -1.97 22.29
C PRO A 167 19.17 -2.26 23.41
N LYS A 168 20.35 -1.65 23.32
CA LYS A 168 21.38 -1.70 24.36
C LYS A 168 20.83 -1.10 25.67
N PRO A 169 21.14 -1.65 26.85
CA PRO A 169 20.71 -1.08 28.12
C PRO A 169 21.43 0.24 28.38
N ALA A 170 20.68 1.32 28.54
CA ALA A 170 21.16 2.54 29.18
C ALA A 170 21.23 2.32 30.70
N PRO A 171 22.23 2.88 31.39
CA PRO A 171 22.33 2.80 32.85
C PRO A 171 21.31 3.74 33.53
N GLU A 172 20.51 3.18 34.45
CA GLU A 172 19.74 3.90 35.46
C GLU A 172 20.54 3.99 36.79
N PRO A 173 20.04 4.61 37.87
CA PRO A 173 19.49 5.96 38.01
C PRO A 173 20.11 6.68 39.24
N GLU A 174 20.21 8.01 39.20
CA GLU A 174 20.47 8.79 40.44
C GLU A 174 19.20 9.39 41.01
N LYS A 175 19.17 9.39 42.34
CA LYS A 175 18.04 9.61 43.23
C LYS A 175 17.83 11.10 43.50
N SER A 176 16.61 11.57 43.30
CA SER A 176 15.98 12.66 44.03
C SER A 176 14.51 12.65 43.61
N GLY A 177 13.48 12.57 44.44
CA GLY A 177 13.34 12.86 45.85
C GLY A 177 11.92 13.39 46.01
N ALA A 178 11.10 12.67 46.77
CA ALA A 178 9.92 13.13 47.50
C ALA A 178 8.61 13.52 46.77
N ALA A 179 7.52 13.11 47.43
CA ALA A 179 6.09 13.48 47.33
C ALA A 179 5.32 12.82 46.17
N LEU A 180 4.46 11.81 46.33
CA LEU A 180 3.48 11.47 47.39
C LEU A 180 2.45 12.59 47.63
N LEU A 181 1.49 12.71 46.72
CA LEU A 181 0.17 13.28 47.01
C LEU A 181 -0.86 12.93 45.92
N GLY A 182 -1.91 12.19 46.32
CA GLY A 182 -3.26 12.53 45.88
C GLY A 182 -3.92 11.69 44.79
N LEU A 183 -3.96 10.36 44.90
CA LEU A 183 -4.99 9.55 44.23
C LEU A 183 -6.23 9.50 45.14
N ALA A 184 -7.02 10.56 45.15
CA ALA A 184 -8.35 10.58 45.76
C ALA A 184 -9.39 10.24 44.69
N GLY A 185 -9.99 9.06 44.83
CA GLY A 185 -11.09 8.60 43.99
C GLY A 185 -12.29 9.53 44.14
N TYR A 186 -12.79 9.98 43.00
CA TYR A 186 -14.07 10.66 42.86
C TYR A 186 -15.00 9.67 42.17
N ASP A 187 -15.58 8.75 42.93
CA ASP A 187 -16.75 7.99 42.48
C ASP A 187 -17.95 8.63 43.16
N SER A 188 -18.62 9.47 42.36
CA SER A 188 -19.73 10.33 42.73
C SER A 188 -21.02 9.64 42.29
N ASP A 189 -21.81 9.24 43.28
CA ASP A 189 -23.25 9.47 43.41
C ASP A 189 -24.08 9.46 42.11
N SER A 190 -24.94 8.46 41.94
CA SER A 190 -26.15 8.55 41.13
C SER A 190 -27.27 7.70 41.70
N ASP A 191 -28.37 8.41 41.97
CA ASP A 191 -29.75 8.04 42.32
C ASP A 191 -30.30 6.78 41.63
#